data_AF-A0A5N8A997-F1
#
_entry.id   AF-A0A5N8A997-F1
#
_cell.length_a   1.000
_cell.length_b   1.000
_cell.length_c   1.000
_cell.angle_alpha   90.00
_cell.angle_beta   90.00
_cell.angle_gamma   90.00
#
_symmetry.space_group_name_H-M   'P 1'
#
loop_
_entity.id
_entity.type
_entity.pdbx_description
1 polymer ?
#
loop_
_entity_poly.entity_id
_entity_poly.type
_entity_poly.pdbx_seq_one_letter_code
_entity_poly.pdbx_strand_id
1 'polypeptide(L)'
;MASLATPSIDRWDQARTDPDALNAAFADSRAKRLVLSGLDPIVDDGRLRREAIPAGAALGDHLLMGREEDGAPLFVELHRDVPHAGARSPAVWDAATLLEASELSLYGGARSLIDWHARHGFCSSCGGMTSAAKGGWSRHCDGCGADHFSRVDPVVIMLAEHHGPDHQNRVLVARQPGFPEGRYSALAGFVEPGEALEGAVARELFEEAGIYVHSIDYLMSQPWPFPSSLMIACTAQTEDDHLTIDTTELEDAFWVDADGVRAALDGADNAPFIAPPAMAVARNLLIHWLSRQPGQ
;
A
#
# COMPACT_ATOMS: atom_id res chain seq x y z
N MET A 1 12.47 -12.99 2.64
CA MET A 1 11.21 -12.32 3.04
C MET A 1 11.55 -10.86 3.25
N ALA A 2 10.92 -9.95 2.49
CA ALA A 2 11.06 -8.52 2.74
C ALA A 2 10.68 -8.24 4.20
N SER A 3 11.52 -7.49 4.91
CA SER A 3 11.28 -7.04 6.28
C SER A 3 9.87 -6.49 6.37
N LEU A 4 9.11 -6.96 7.37
CA LEU A 4 7.72 -6.56 7.62
C LEU A 4 7.60 -5.04 7.47
N ALA A 5 6.63 -4.58 6.69
CA ALA A 5 6.38 -3.18 6.34
C ALA A 5 5.88 -2.36 7.55
N THR A 6 6.60 -2.44 8.66
CA THR A 6 6.37 -1.70 9.90
C THR A 6 7.31 -0.51 9.87
N PRO A 7 6.80 0.71 10.14
CA PRO A 7 7.67 1.87 10.21
C PRO A 7 8.64 1.72 11.39
N SER A 8 9.84 2.28 11.27
CA SER A 8 10.91 2.25 12.29
C SER A 8 10.62 3.10 13.53
N ILE A 9 9.38 3.56 13.71
CA ILE A 9 8.96 4.48 14.77
C ILE A 9 7.94 3.84 15.71
N ASP A 10 7.95 4.25 16.97
CA ASP A 10 6.82 4.07 17.88
C ASP A 10 5.74 5.08 17.51
N ARG A 11 4.56 4.61 17.09
CA ARG A 11 3.43 5.49 16.72
C ARG A 11 2.99 6.43 17.85
N TRP A 12 3.25 6.09 19.11
CA TRP A 12 3.07 6.95 20.27
C TRP A 12 1.64 7.52 20.41
N ASP A 13 0.65 6.62 20.40
CA ASP A 13 -0.77 6.99 20.42
C ASP A 13 -1.18 7.85 21.63
N GLN A 14 -0.55 7.62 22.79
CA GLN A 14 -0.83 8.37 24.01
C GLN A 14 -0.59 9.88 23.85
N ALA A 15 0.47 10.26 23.14
CA ALA A 15 0.77 11.67 22.88
C ALA A 15 -0.17 12.29 21.86
N ARG A 16 -0.79 11.49 20.98
CA ARG A 16 -1.74 12.00 19.98
C ARG A 16 -3.01 12.52 20.62
N THR A 17 -3.49 11.86 21.68
CA THR A 17 -4.75 12.16 22.34
C THR A 17 -4.63 13.13 23.51
N ASP A 18 -3.41 13.42 23.97
CA ASP A 18 -3.12 14.34 25.06
C ASP A 18 -2.55 15.66 24.48
N PRO A 19 -3.31 16.77 24.52
CA PRO A 19 -2.86 18.06 23.99
C PRO A 19 -1.57 18.57 24.66
N ASP A 20 -1.38 18.34 25.95
CA ASP A 20 -0.18 18.83 26.66
C ASP A 20 1.04 18.01 26.25
N ALA A 21 0.89 16.69 26.12
CA ALA A 21 1.94 15.82 25.61
C ALA A 21 2.29 16.12 24.15
N LEU A 22 1.30 16.41 23.30
CA LEU A 22 1.52 16.78 21.89
C LEU A 22 2.27 18.12 21.78
N ASN A 23 1.86 19.13 22.56
CA ASN A 23 2.55 20.42 22.60
C ASN A 23 3.99 20.26 23.11
N ALA A 24 4.21 19.45 24.16
CA ALA A 24 5.54 19.17 24.65
C ALA A 24 6.42 18.43 23.62
N ALA A 25 5.84 17.47 22.89
CA ALA A 25 6.52 16.76 21.81
C ALA A 25 6.92 17.70 20.66
N PHE A 26 6.05 18.65 20.30
CA PHE A 26 6.34 19.64 19.24
C PHE A 26 7.40 20.67 19.68
N ALA A 27 7.45 20.99 20.98
CA ALA A 27 8.43 21.90 21.56
C ALA A 27 9.78 21.24 21.91
N ASP A 28 9.91 19.90 21.80
CA ASP A 28 11.18 19.20 22.04
C ASP A 28 12.22 19.68 21.03
N SER A 29 13.39 20.11 21.51
CA SER A 29 14.49 20.59 20.66
C SER A 29 15.07 19.51 19.74
N ARG A 30 14.78 18.24 20.02
CA ARG A 30 15.14 17.08 19.17
C ARG A 30 14.06 16.74 18.16
N ALA A 31 12.88 17.37 18.21
CA ALA A 31 11.79 17.08 17.29
C ALA A 31 12.20 17.37 15.84
N LYS A 32 11.86 16.44 14.96
CA LYS A 32 12.15 16.53 13.52
C LYS A 32 10.87 16.46 12.71
N ARG A 33 10.91 16.98 11.49
CA ARG A 33 9.89 16.77 10.46
C ARG A 33 10.44 15.95 9.31
N LEU A 34 9.64 15.04 8.78
CA LEU A 34 9.85 14.44 7.46
C LEU A 34 9.67 15.53 6.39
N VAL A 35 10.55 15.53 5.39
CA VAL A 35 10.50 16.49 4.28
C VAL A 35 9.89 15.82 3.06
N LEU A 36 8.77 16.36 2.60
CA LEU A 36 8.11 15.99 1.36
C LEU A 36 7.98 17.22 0.47
N SER A 37 7.95 17.03 -0.85
CA SER A 37 7.57 18.05 -1.83
C SER A 37 6.13 17.79 -2.26
N GLY A 38 5.17 18.40 -1.56
CA GLY A 38 3.77 18.02 -1.68
C GLY A 38 3.55 16.60 -1.14
N LEU A 39 3.35 15.63 -2.02
CA LEU A 39 3.23 14.21 -1.66
C LEU A 39 4.47 13.39 -2.02
N ASP A 40 5.45 13.99 -2.70
CA ASP A 40 6.65 13.29 -3.15
C ASP A 40 7.71 13.21 -2.05
N PRO A 41 8.37 12.05 -1.88
CA PRO A 41 9.40 11.88 -0.86
C PRO A 41 10.68 12.60 -1.25
N ILE A 42 11.32 13.26 -0.28
CA ILE A 42 12.71 13.69 -0.41
C ILE A 42 13.59 12.67 0.31
N VAL A 43 14.53 12.08 -0.43
CA VAL A 43 15.38 10.97 0.04
C VAL A 43 16.84 11.43 0.08
N ASP A 44 17.49 11.25 1.23
CA ASP A 44 18.92 11.46 1.45
C ASP A 44 19.55 10.14 1.91
N ASP A 45 20.61 9.69 1.23
CA ASP A 45 21.39 8.49 1.60
C ASP A 45 20.53 7.24 1.93
N GLY A 46 19.49 6.98 1.12
CA GLY A 46 18.62 5.81 1.28
C GLY A 46 17.59 5.91 2.41
N ARG A 47 17.39 7.11 2.98
CA ARG A 47 16.39 7.40 4.03
C ARG A 47 15.55 8.61 3.68
N LEU A 48 14.35 8.71 4.26
CA LEU A 48 13.56 9.93 4.16
C LEU A 48 14.30 11.08 4.85
N ARG A 49 14.40 12.21 4.15
CA ARG A 49 15.00 13.41 4.70
C ARG A 49 14.23 13.86 5.93
N ARG A 50 14.98 14.14 7.00
CA ARG A 50 14.49 14.66 8.27
C ARG A 50 15.17 15.99 8.55
N GLU A 51 14.39 17.00 8.89
CA GLU A 51 14.91 18.33 9.25
C GLU A 51 14.40 18.75 10.63
N ALA A 52 15.10 19.68 11.29
CA ALA A 52 14.56 20.32 12.48
C ALA A 52 13.27 21.08 12.13
N ILE A 53 12.35 21.15 13.08
CA ILE A 53 11.14 21.97 12.91
C ILE A 53 11.56 23.46 12.88
N PRO A 54 11.19 24.23 11.85
CA PRO A 54 11.58 25.63 11.73
C PRO A 54 11.10 26.48 12.91
N ALA A 55 11.90 27.46 13.30
CA ALA A 55 11.48 28.45 14.30
C ALA A 55 10.24 29.20 13.82
N GLY A 56 9.19 29.24 14.65
CA GLY A 56 7.91 29.86 14.32
C GLY A 56 6.91 28.94 13.58
N ALA A 57 7.26 27.66 13.36
CA ALA A 57 6.29 26.68 12.87
C ALA A 57 5.13 26.49 13.85
N ALA A 58 3.93 26.23 13.32
CA ALA A 58 2.74 25.98 14.11
C ALA A 58 2.43 24.49 14.16
N LEU A 59 2.09 23.98 15.35
CA LEU A 59 1.64 22.60 15.54
C LEU A 59 0.39 22.28 14.68
N GLY A 60 -0.49 23.26 14.46
CA GLY A 60 -1.69 23.09 13.63
C GLY A 60 -1.42 22.72 12.16
N ASP A 61 -0.18 22.90 11.71
CA ASP A 61 0.28 22.55 10.36
C ASP A 61 1.22 21.32 10.36
N HIS A 62 1.27 20.57 11.46
CA HIS A 62 2.13 19.38 11.59
C HIS A 62 1.36 18.20 12.18
N LEU A 63 1.59 17.02 11.63
CA LEU A 63 1.00 15.76 12.09
C LEU A 63 2.06 14.95 12.82
N LEU A 64 1.75 14.43 14.01
CA LEU A 64 2.66 13.58 14.77
C LEU A 64 2.69 12.18 14.14
N MET A 65 3.84 11.79 13.59
CA MET A 65 4.04 10.44 13.06
C MET A 65 4.29 9.46 14.20
N GLY A 66 5.10 9.87 15.18
CA GLY A 66 5.46 9.06 16.35
C GLY A 66 6.79 9.49 16.97
N ARG A 67 7.55 8.54 17.48
CA ARG A 67 8.92 8.73 18.00
C ARG A 67 9.92 7.83 17.29
N GLU A 68 11.07 8.40 17.02
CA GLU A 68 12.27 7.67 16.60
C GLU A 68 12.80 6.78 17.75
N GLU A 69 13.74 5.91 17.42
CA GLU A 69 14.35 4.96 18.38
C GLU A 69 15.07 5.66 19.55
N ASP A 70 15.64 6.85 19.31
CA ASP A 70 16.24 7.71 20.35
C ASP A 70 15.21 8.51 21.17
N GLY A 71 13.92 8.26 20.94
CA GLY A 71 12.79 8.91 21.57
C GLY A 71 12.50 10.32 21.06
N ALA A 72 13.18 10.80 20.01
CA ALA A 72 12.89 12.10 19.40
C ALA A 72 11.51 12.07 18.71
N PRO A 73 10.64 13.07 18.93
CA PRO A 73 9.38 13.18 18.22
C PRO A 73 9.60 13.40 16.71
N LEU A 74 8.81 12.70 15.89
CA LEU A 74 8.82 12.84 14.45
C LEU A 74 7.46 13.33 13.96
N PHE A 75 7.48 14.40 13.18
CA PHE A 75 6.31 15.01 12.56
C PHE A 75 6.39 14.93 11.03
N VAL A 76 5.29 15.27 10.37
CA VAL A 76 5.28 15.65 8.96
C VAL A 76 4.45 16.93 8.80
N GLU A 77 4.86 17.80 7.89
CA GLU A 77 4.14 19.03 7.59
C GLU A 77 2.86 18.73 6.79
N LEU A 78 1.76 19.36 7.17
CA LEU A 78 0.47 19.21 6.52
C LEU A 78 0.37 20.15 5.31
N HIS A 79 0.51 19.60 4.12
CA HIS A 79 0.28 20.32 2.87
C HIS A 79 -1.20 20.22 2.47
N ARG A 80 -1.94 21.35 2.54
CA ARG A 80 -3.38 21.40 2.23
C ARG A 80 -3.68 21.53 0.74
N ASP A 81 -2.76 22.14 -0.01
CA ASP A 81 -2.86 22.37 -1.46
C ASP A 81 -1.97 21.37 -2.22
N VAL A 82 -2.25 20.08 -2.09
CA VAL A 82 -1.56 19.03 -2.84
C VAL A 82 -2.39 18.60 -4.06
N PRO A 83 -1.78 18.43 -5.25
CA PRO A 83 -2.45 17.82 -6.40
C PRO A 83 -2.99 16.43 -6.05
N HIS A 84 -4.14 16.07 -6.60
CA HIS A 84 -4.79 14.79 -6.30
C HIS A 84 -3.87 13.58 -6.57
N ALA A 85 -3.74 12.71 -5.56
CA ALA A 85 -2.77 11.61 -5.47
C ALA A 85 -3.08 10.36 -6.30
N GLY A 86 -3.78 10.47 -7.43
CA GLY A 86 -3.94 9.34 -8.37
C GLY A 86 -2.64 9.02 -9.13
N ALA A 87 -1.76 10.01 -9.31
CA ALA A 87 -0.54 9.85 -10.10
C ALA A 87 0.66 9.45 -9.21
N ARG A 88 1.34 8.37 -9.61
CA ARG A 88 2.65 7.97 -9.08
C ARG A 88 3.71 8.77 -9.83
N SER A 89 4.30 9.77 -9.18
CA SER A 89 5.40 10.55 -9.76
C SER A 89 6.64 9.66 -9.94
N PRO A 90 7.59 10.03 -10.82
CA PRO A 90 8.89 9.35 -10.90
C PRO A 90 9.59 9.25 -9.53
N ALA A 91 9.50 10.30 -8.71
CA ALA A 91 10.10 10.34 -7.37
C ALA A 91 9.58 9.23 -6.43
N VAL A 92 8.30 8.88 -6.54
CA VAL A 92 7.71 7.76 -5.80
C VAL A 92 8.35 6.43 -6.20
N TRP A 93 8.51 6.22 -7.51
CA TRP A 93 9.10 4.98 -8.04
C TRP A 93 10.57 4.87 -7.65
N ASP A 94 11.32 5.97 -7.75
CA ASP A 94 12.72 6.05 -7.34
C ASP A 94 12.85 5.74 -5.84
N ALA A 95 12.03 6.35 -4.99
CA ALA A 95 12.05 6.11 -3.54
C ALA A 95 11.82 4.64 -3.19
N ALA A 96 10.95 3.93 -3.92
CA ALA A 96 10.72 2.51 -3.67
C ALA A 96 11.86 1.59 -4.13
N THR A 97 12.86 2.13 -4.84
CA THR A 97 14.14 1.44 -5.10
C THR A 97 15.25 1.86 -4.12
N LEU A 98 15.17 3.08 -3.58
CA LEU A 98 16.20 3.68 -2.74
C LEU A 98 16.00 3.46 -1.24
N LEU A 99 14.74 3.36 -0.79
CA LEU A 99 14.38 3.30 0.62
C LEU A 99 14.30 1.86 1.13
N GLU A 100 14.70 1.66 2.37
CA GLU A 100 14.41 0.44 3.13
C GLU A 100 12.90 0.28 3.37
N ALA A 101 12.45 -0.95 3.62
CA ALA A 101 11.02 -1.26 3.81
C ALA A 101 10.36 -0.48 4.96
N SER A 102 11.09 -0.21 6.05
CA SER A 102 10.62 0.58 7.18
C SER A 102 10.42 2.06 6.83
N GLU A 103 11.34 2.63 6.05
CA GLU A 103 11.24 4.00 5.54
C GLU A 103 10.11 4.13 4.51
N LEU A 104 9.90 3.13 3.66
CA LEU A 104 8.75 3.09 2.75
C LEU A 104 7.43 3.03 3.51
N SER A 105 7.36 2.27 4.59
CA SER A 105 6.16 2.21 5.44
C SER A 105 5.90 3.56 6.12
N LEU A 106 6.95 4.22 6.62
CA LEU A 106 6.86 5.55 7.21
C LEU A 106 6.40 6.60 6.19
N TYR A 107 6.97 6.58 4.98
CA TYR A 107 6.55 7.42 3.86
C TYR A 107 5.08 7.19 3.51
N GLY A 108 4.68 5.92 3.37
CA GLY A 108 3.31 5.57 3.02
C GLY A 108 2.29 6.09 4.05
N GLY A 109 2.63 6.01 5.34
CA GLY A 109 1.82 6.62 6.41
C GLY A 109 1.71 8.13 6.28
N ALA A 110 2.85 8.83 6.12
CA ALA A 110 2.88 10.28 5.99
C ALA A 110 2.09 10.77 4.76
N ARG A 111 2.34 10.16 3.59
CA ARG A 111 1.64 10.45 2.33
C ARG A 111 0.14 10.25 2.47
N SER A 112 -0.29 9.11 3.03
CA SER A 112 -1.72 8.78 3.18
C SER A 112 -2.44 9.78 4.06
N LEU A 113 -1.82 10.23 5.17
CA LEU A 113 -2.40 11.22 6.06
C LEU A 113 -2.52 12.59 5.38
N ILE A 114 -1.47 13.06 4.70
CA ILE A 114 -1.49 14.37 4.01
C ILE A 114 -2.54 14.38 2.90
N ASP A 115 -2.55 13.37 2.03
CA ASP A 115 -3.54 13.26 0.95
C ASP A 115 -4.98 13.15 1.51
N TRP A 116 -5.17 12.38 2.60
CA TRP A 116 -6.47 12.31 3.25
C TRP A 116 -6.92 13.67 3.78
N HIS A 117 -6.05 14.40 4.49
CA HIS A 117 -6.38 15.72 5.02
C HIS A 117 -6.70 16.76 3.92
N ALA A 118 -6.04 16.69 2.77
CA ALA A 118 -6.29 17.57 1.64
C ALA A 118 -7.69 17.35 1.03
N ARG A 119 -8.20 16.10 1.04
CA ARG A 119 -9.48 15.74 0.41
C ARG A 119 -10.67 15.68 1.36
N HIS A 120 -10.44 15.64 2.67
CA HIS A 120 -11.49 15.44 3.67
C HIS A 120 -11.67 16.67 4.57
N GLY A 121 -11.68 17.87 3.98
CA GLY A 121 -11.82 19.15 4.69
C GLY A 121 -13.18 19.36 5.38
N PHE A 122 -14.21 18.63 4.97
CA PHE A 122 -15.60 18.81 5.40
C PHE A 122 -16.17 17.54 6.02
N CYS A 123 -17.11 17.71 6.95
CA CYS A 123 -17.78 16.66 7.68
C CYS A 123 -18.75 15.91 6.77
N SER A 124 -18.58 14.60 6.65
CA SER A 124 -19.49 13.76 5.85
C SER A 124 -20.90 13.64 6.43
N SER A 125 -21.09 14.03 7.70
CA SER A 125 -22.40 13.94 8.38
C SER A 125 -23.22 15.22 8.25
N CYS A 126 -22.59 16.41 8.29
CA CYS A 126 -23.32 17.69 8.33
C CYS A 126 -22.82 18.74 7.32
N GLY A 127 -21.73 18.48 6.59
CA GLY A 127 -21.15 19.41 5.62
C GLY A 127 -20.33 20.56 6.22
N GLY A 128 -20.22 20.68 7.54
CA GLY A 128 -19.38 21.69 8.21
C GLY A 128 -17.88 21.44 8.01
N MET A 129 -17.06 22.48 8.19
CA MET A 129 -15.59 22.32 8.18
C MET A 129 -15.14 21.45 9.36
N THR A 130 -14.08 20.67 9.15
CA THR A 130 -13.44 19.85 10.19
C THR A 130 -12.02 20.30 10.45
N SER A 131 -11.53 20.10 11.67
CA SER A 131 -10.16 20.39 12.10
C SER A 131 -9.38 19.09 12.32
N ALA A 132 -8.05 19.14 12.19
CA ALA A 132 -7.21 17.98 12.53
C ALA A 132 -7.29 17.70 14.04
N ALA A 133 -7.36 16.43 14.40
CA ALA A 133 -7.44 15.96 15.78
C ALA A 133 -6.53 14.74 15.96
N LYS A 134 -6.30 14.34 17.22
CA LYS A 134 -5.46 13.20 17.60
C LYS A 134 -4.09 13.22 16.90
N GLY A 135 -3.37 14.33 17.00
CA GLY A 135 -2.07 14.52 16.34
C GLY A 135 -2.10 14.40 14.81
N GLY A 136 -3.27 14.57 14.17
CA GLY A 136 -3.41 14.43 12.71
C GLY A 136 -3.90 13.05 12.25
N TRP A 137 -4.23 12.14 13.16
CA TRP A 137 -4.73 10.79 12.77
C TRP A 137 -6.25 10.72 12.66
N SER A 138 -6.94 11.79 13.04
CA SER A 138 -8.36 11.98 12.83
C SER A 138 -8.69 13.44 12.51
N ARG A 139 -9.95 13.69 12.19
CA ARG A 139 -10.52 15.03 12.04
C ARG A 139 -11.78 15.13 12.89
N HIS A 140 -11.98 16.28 13.51
CA HIS A 140 -13.11 16.55 14.38
C HIS A 140 -14.02 17.62 13.76
N CYS A 141 -15.33 17.45 13.89
CA CYS A 141 -16.34 18.40 13.44
C CYS A 141 -16.97 19.14 14.63
N ASP A 142 -16.60 20.40 14.86
CA ASP A 142 -17.19 21.21 15.94
C ASP A 142 -18.70 21.45 15.79
N GLY A 143 -19.22 21.38 14.55
CA GLY A 143 -20.64 21.61 14.26
C GLY A 143 -21.59 20.50 14.72
N CYS A 144 -21.14 19.24 14.75
CA CYS A 144 -22.00 18.10 15.12
C CYS A 144 -21.30 17.06 16.02
N GLY A 145 -20.05 17.29 16.41
CA GLY A 145 -19.26 16.42 17.28
C GLY A 145 -18.77 15.13 16.61
N ALA A 146 -18.89 14.99 15.28
CA ALA A 146 -18.45 13.78 14.58
C ALA A 146 -16.92 13.72 14.47
N ASP A 147 -16.37 12.52 14.68
CA ASP A 147 -14.98 12.20 14.37
C ASP A 147 -14.87 11.43 13.06
N HIS A 148 -13.89 11.80 12.24
CA HIS A 148 -13.54 11.10 11.02
C HIS A 148 -12.11 10.55 11.13
N PHE A 149 -11.94 9.29 10.81
CA PHE A 149 -10.63 8.62 10.85
C PHE A 149 -10.03 8.53 9.45
N SER A 150 -8.70 8.49 9.38
CA SER A 150 -8.00 8.27 8.11
C SER A 150 -8.44 6.97 7.45
N ARG A 151 -8.59 7.02 6.12
CA ARG A 151 -9.09 5.91 5.33
C ARG A 151 -7.96 4.92 5.03
N VAL A 152 -8.26 3.62 5.19
CA VAL A 152 -7.43 2.51 4.71
C VAL A 152 -8.35 1.58 3.94
N ASP A 153 -8.12 1.46 2.64
CA ASP A 153 -8.96 0.65 1.76
C ASP A 153 -8.39 -0.77 1.63
N PRO A 154 -9.05 -1.81 2.17
CA PRO A 154 -8.58 -3.18 2.02
C PRO A 154 -8.70 -3.63 0.56
N VAL A 155 -7.60 -4.14 0.01
CA VAL A 155 -7.52 -4.68 -1.35
C VAL A 155 -6.90 -6.07 -1.26
N VAL A 156 -7.63 -7.08 -1.70
CA VAL A 156 -7.05 -8.42 -1.87
C VAL A 156 -6.24 -8.44 -3.16
N ILE A 157 -5.09 -9.10 -3.14
CA ILE A 157 -4.26 -9.36 -4.32
C ILE A 157 -3.85 -10.82 -4.28
N MET A 158 -4.10 -11.55 -5.36
CA MET A 158 -4.12 -13.01 -5.30
C MET A 158 -3.54 -13.68 -6.54
N LEU A 159 -2.79 -14.76 -6.31
CA LEU A 159 -2.46 -15.72 -7.37
C LEU A 159 -3.41 -16.91 -7.28
N ALA A 160 -4.14 -17.15 -8.38
CA ALA A 160 -4.82 -18.41 -8.59
C ALA A 160 -3.78 -19.46 -8.98
N GLU A 161 -3.76 -20.61 -8.28
CA GLU A 161 -2.87 -21.75 -8.48
C GLU A 161 -3.69 -22.90 -9.06
N HIS A 162 -3.33 -23.34 -10.26
CA HIS A 162 -3.88 -24.54 -10.88
C HIS A 162 -2.89 -25.69 -10.72
N HIS A 163 -3.32 -26.77 -10.09
CA HIS A 163 -2.52 -27.98 -9.94
C HIS A 163 -2.86 -28.96 -11.06
N GLY A 164 -2.15 -28.83 -12.18
CA GLY A 164 -2.33 -29.70 -13.34
C GLY A 164 -1.81 -31.13 -13.12
N PRO A 165 -2.18 -32.07 -14.01
CA PRO A 165 -1.58 -33.41 -14.02
C PRO A 165 -0.05 -33.33 -14.19
N ASP A 166 0.65 -34.37 -13.70
CA ASP A 166 2.11 -34.50 -13.80
C ASP A 166 2.94 -33.37 -13.17
N HIS A 167 2.47 -32.78 -12.06
CA HIS A 167 3.15 -31.69 -11.33
C HIS A 167 3.35 -30.40 -12.15
N GLN A 168 2.55 -30.18 -13.20
CA GLN A 168 2.53 -28.94 -13.97
C GLN A 168 1.67 -27.90 -13.26
N ASN A 169 2.16 -27.43 -12.11
CA ASN A 169 1.52 -26.34 -11.39
C ASN A 169 1.68 -25.05 -12.19
N ARG A 170 0.59 -24.32 -12.34
CA ARG A 170 0.56 -23.02 -13.02
C ARG A 170 -0.08 -21.96 -12.14
N VAL A 171 0.26 -20.71 -12.40
CA VAL A 171 -0.38 -19.54 -11.80
C VAL A 171 -1.02 -18.66 -12.85
N LEU A 172 -2.15 -18.07 -12.50
CA LEU A 172 -2.82 -17.08 -13.34
C LEU A 172 -2.13 -15.73 -13.19
N VAL A 173 -1.78 -15.11 -14.33
CA VAL A 173 -1.37 -13.71 -14.40
C VAL A 173 -2.25 -12.97 -15.40
N ALA A 174 -2.51 -11.69 -15.13
CA ALA A 174 -3.35 -10.84 -15.95
C ALA A 174 -2.76 -9.44 -16.12
N ARG A 175 -3.28 -8.69 -17.10
CA ARG A 175 -2.94 -7.30 -17.34
C ARG A 175 -4.18 -6.46 -17.61
N GLN A 176 -4.14 -5.21 -17.17
CA GLN A 176 -5.17 -4.21 -17.44
C GLN A 176 -4.75 -3.33 -18.64
N PRO A 177 -5.70 -2.72 -19.37
CA PRO A 177 -5.40 -1.89 -20.55
C PRO A 177 -4.40 -0.74 -20.34
N GLY A 178 -4.26 -0.26 -19.10
CA GLY A 178 -3.32 0.81 -18.74
C GLY A 178 -1.88 0.36 -18.45
N PHE A 179 -1.60 -0.95 -18.44
CA PHE A 179 -0.27 -1.45 -18.09
C PHE A 179 0.70 -1.33 -19.28
N PRO A 180 2.00 -1.10 -19.02
CA PRO A 180 3.02 -1.23 -20.07
C PRO A 180 2.90 -2.58 -20.79
N GLU A 181 3.07 -2.60 -22.11
CA GLU A 181 3.00 -3.81 -22.93
C GLU A 181 3.89 -4.93 -22.35
N GLY A 182 3.38 -6.16 -22.37
CA GLY A 182 4.07 -7.33 -21.83
C GLY A 182 4.15 -7.41 -20.31
N ARG A 183 3.75 -6.40 -19.54
CA ARG A 183 3.70 -6.46 -18.07
C ARG A 183 2.41 -7.14 -17.59
N TYR A 184 2.56 -8.15 -16.75
CA TYR A 184 1.45 -8.86 -16.10
C TYR A 184 1.64 -8.89 -14.58
N SER A 185 0.55 -9.10 -13.85
CA SER A 185 0.48 -9.11 -12.39
C SER A 185 -0.49 -10.20 -11.91
N ALA A 186 -0.49 -10.44 -10.60
CA ALA A 186 -1.62 -11.05 -9.90
C ALA A 186 -2.88 -10.17 -10.06
N LEU A 187 -4.06 -10.80 -10.00
CA LEU A 187 -5.35 -10.11 -9.93
C LEU A 187 -5.48 -9.41 -8.58
N ALA A 188 -6.29 -8.35 -8.51
CA ALA A 188 -6.50 -7.61 -7.27
C ALA A 188 -7.77 -6.78 -7.31
N GLY A 189 -8.50 -6.76 -6.20
CA GLY A 189 -9.74 -5.99 -6.08
C GLY A 189 -10.07 -5.59 -4.65
N PHE A 190 -11.01 -4.65 -4.54
CA PHE A 190 -11.39 -4.10 -3.24
C PHE A 190 -12.24 -5.10 -2.46
N VAL A 191 -12.04 -5.14 -1.14
CA VAL A 191 -12.94 -5.89 -0.27
C VAL A 191 -14.21 -5.08 -0.06
N GLU A 192 -15.37 -5.68 -0.31
CA GLU A 192 -16.66 -5.00 -0.16
C GLU A 192 -17.21 -5.00 1.27
N PRO A 193 -18.08 -4.04 1.64
CA PRO A 193 -18.74 -4.05 2.94
C PRO A 193 -19.53 -5.33 3.20
N GLY A 194 -19.22 -6.02 4.29
CA GLY A 194 -19.85 -7.30 4.65
C GLY A 194 -19.14 -8.53 4.09
N GLU A 195 -18.04 -8.34 3.37
CA GLU A 195 -17.25 -9.41 2.78
C GLU A 195 -16.09 -9.83 3.70
N ALA A 196 -15.80 -11.14 3.74
CA ALA A 196 -14.54 -11.66 4.28
C ALA A 196 -13.44 -11.59 3.21
N LEU A 197 -12.17 -11.65 3.60
CA LEU A 197 -11.06 -11.61 2.64
C LEU A 197 -11.15 -12.76 1.63
N GLU A 198 -11.53 -13.94 2.09
CA GLU A 198 -11.72 -15.12 1.27
C GLU A 198 -12.89 -14.96 0.29
N GLY A 199 -13.95 -14.24 0.72
CA GLY A 199 -15.08 -13.89 -0.14
C GLY A 199 -14.62 -12.99 -1.29
N ALA A 200 -13.87 -11.93 -0.98
CA ALA A 200 -13.33 -11.00 -1.96
C ALA A 200 -12.39 -11.70 -2.94
N VAL A 201 -11.50 -12.57 -2.43
CA VAL A 201 -10.60 -13.35 -3.29
C VAL A 201 -11.37 -14.23 -4.27
N ALA A 202 -12.39 -14.95 -3.80
CA ALA A 202 -13.19 -15.81 -4.66
C ALA A 202 -14.04 -15.01 -5.67
N ARG A 203 -14.61 -13.88 -5.25
CA ARG A 203 -15.41 -13.00 -6.10
C ARG A 203 -14.56 -12.39 -7.22
N GLU A 204 -13.46 -11.73 -6.89
CA GLU A 204 -12.61 -11.04 -7.88
C GLU A 204 -12.02 -12.02 -8.91
N LEU A 205 -11.56 -13.21 -8.47
CA LEU A 205 -11.08 -14.25 -9.40
C LEU A 205 -12.19 -14.76 -10.35
N PHE A 206 -13.43 -14.81 -9.86
CA PHE A 206 -14.57 -15.22 -10.67
C PHE A 206 -15.02 -14.09 -11.62
N GLU A 207 -15.13 -12.86 -11.14
CA GLU A 207 -15.58 -11.71 -11.92
C GLU A 207 -14.62 -11.39 -13.06
N GLU A 208 -13.32 -11.29 -12.77
CA GLU A 208 -12.33 -10.89 -13.78
C GLU A 208 -11.92 -12.02 -14.73
N ALA A 209 -11.83 -13.26 -14.25
CA ALA A 209 -11.23 -14.38 -14.99
C ALA A 209 -12.09 -15.65 -15.07
N GLY A 210 -13.27 -15.69 -14.44
CA GLY A 210 -14.15 -16.86 -14.43
C GLY A 210 -13.65 -18.02 -13.58
N ILE A 211 -12.67 -17.79 -12.68
CA ILE A 211 -12.02 -18.87 -11.91
C ILE A 211 -12.73 -19.12 -10.58
N TYR A 212 -13.17 -20.36 -10.38
CA TYR A 212 -13.65 -20.85 -9.10
C TYR A 212 -12.50 -21.39 -8.26
N VAL A 213 -12.44 -20.99 -6.98
CA VAL A 213 -11.42 -21.45 -6.04
C VAL A 213 -12.03 -22.18 -4.84
N HIS A 214 -11.29 -23.12 -4.27
CA HIS A 214 -11.76 -23.95 -3.15
C HIS A 214 -10.91 -23.83 -1.88
N SER A 215 -9.74 -23.20 -1.96
CA SER A 215 -8.84 -22.97 -0.82
C SER A 215 -8.13 -21.63 -1.00
N ILE A 216 -8.07 -20.83 0.06
CA ILE A 216 -7.48 -19.49 0.06
C ILE A 216 -6.60 -19.38 1.31
N ASP A 217 -5.34 -19.00 1.11
CA ASP A 217 -4.37 -18.81 2.18
C ASP A 217 -3.85 -17.36 2.18
N TYR A 218 -3.84 -16.72 3.34
CA TYR A 218 -3.16 -15.43 3.53
C TYR A 218 -1.65 -15.63 3.58
N LEU A 219 -0.91 -14.77 2.86
CA LEU A 219 0.55 -14.78 2.84
C LEU A 219 1.15 -13.59 3.60
N MET A 220 0.78 -12.38 3.20
CA MET A 220 1.36 -11.14 3.73
C MET A 220 0.44 -9.95 3.47
N SER A 221 0.73 -8.81 4.08
CA SER A 221 0.11 -7.54 3.75
C SER A 221 1.16 -6.47 3.53
N GLN A 222 0.81 -5.47 2.72
CA GLN A 222 1.68 -4.36 2.40
C GLN A 222 0.85 -3.07 2.24
N PRO A 223 1.19 -1.99 2.97
CA PRO A 223 0.63 -0.68 2.70
C PRO A 223 0.93 -0.22 1.27
N TRP A 224 -0.07 0.31 0.58
CA TRP A 224 0.04 0.82 -0.78
C TRP A 224 -0.55 2.24 -0.86
N PRO A 225 0.28 3.28 -0.69
CA PRO A 225 -0.17 4.65 -0.43
C PRO A 225 -0.54 5.40 -1.73
N PHE A 226 -1.33 4.74 -2.59
CA PHE A 226 -1.81 5.28 -3.87
C PHE A 226 -3.32 5.02 -4.06
N PRO A 227 -4.19 5.76 -3.34
CA PRO A 227 -3.86 6.77 -2.33
C PRO A 227 -3.67 6.20 -0.92
N SER A 228 -4.40 5.16 -0.54
CA SER A 228 -4.46 4.69 0.86
C SER A 228 -4.96 3.25 0.99
N SER A 229 -4.41 2.32 0.20
CA SER A 229 -4.81 0.91 0.21
C SER A 229 -3.95 0.07 1.15
N LEU A 230 -4.53 -0.99 1.71
CA LEU A 230 -3.79 -2.09 2.34
C LEU A 230 -3.92 -3.31 1.42
N MET A 231 -2.83 -3.66 0.75
CA MET A 231 -2.78 -4.85 -0.09
C MET A 231 -2.66 -6.09 0.80
N ILE A 232 -3.54 -7.05 0.59
CA ILE A 232 -3.64 -8.28 1.36
C ILE A 232 -3.39 -9.43 0.39
N ALA A 233 -2.20 -9.99 0.48
CA ALA A 233 -1.70 -10.99 -0.45
C ALA A 233 -2.23 -12.38 -0.08
N CYS A 234 -2.89 -13.03 -1.03
CA CYS A 234 -3.44 -14.36 -0.89
C CYS A 234 -2.96 -15.29 -2.01
N THR A 235 -2.94 -16.59 -1.75
CA THR A 235 -2.88 -17.62 -2.78
C THR A 235 -4.19 -18.38 -2.77
N ALA A 236 -4.70 -18.76 -3.94
CA ALA A 236 -5.99 -19.43 -4.05
C ALA A 236 -5.90 -20.63 -4.99
N GLN A 237 -6.39 -21.80 -4.58
CA GLN A 237 -6.31 -23.02 -5.39
C GLN A 237 -7.56 -23.25 -6.22
N THR A 238 -7.36 -23.68 -7.46
CA THR A 238 -8.41 -24.11 -8.38
C THR A 238 -8.05 -25.42 -9.08
N GLU A 239 -9.09 -26.19 -9.42
CA GLU A 239 -9.00 -27.38 -10.28
C GLU A 239 -9.34 -27.07 -11.75
N ASP A 240 -9.88 -25.89 -12.03
CA ASP A 240 -10.35 -25.45 -13.35
C ASP A 240 -9.41 -24.40 -13.95
N ASP A 241 -8.93 -24.64 -15.16
CA ASP A 241 -8.06 -23.72 -15.91
C ASP A 241 -8.79 -22.97 -17.04
N HIS A 242 -10.11 -23.13 -17.16
CA HIS A 242 -10.90 -22.44 -18.17
C HIS A 242 -11.09 -20.95 -17.82
N LEU A 243 -10.53 -20.07 -18.64
CA LEU A 243 -10.62 -18.62 -18.47
C LEU A 243 -11.84 -18.03 -19.17
N THR A 244 -12.59 -17.20 -18.44
CA THR A 244 -13.61 -16.31 -19.01
C THR A 244 -13.26 -14.88 -18.59
N ILE A 245 -12.58 -14.16 -19.47
CA ILE A 245 -12.00 -12.85 -19.16
C ILE A 245 -13.07 -11.76 -19.29
N ASP A 246 -13.27 -10.96 -18.24
CA ASP A 246 -14.00 -9.71 -18.35
C ASP A 246 -13.12 -8.65 -19.02
N THR A 247 -13.37 -8.45 -20.32
CA THR A 247 -12.64 -7.48 -21.15
C THR A 247 -12.90 -6.02 -20.79
N THR A 248 -13.82 -5.73 -19.86
CA THR A 248 -14.02 -4.36 -19.34
C THR A 248 -12.96 -3.98 -18.31
N GLU A 249 -12.38 -4.96 -17.62
CA GLU A 249 -11.34 -4.77 -16.61
C GLU A 249 -9.96 -5.24 -17.08
N LEU A 250 -9.91 -6.41 -17.71
CA LEU A 250 -8.67 -7.03 -18.16
C LEU A 250 -8.49 -6.92 -19.68
N GLU A 251 -7.25 -6.63 -20.10
CA GLU A 251 -6.85 -6.70 -21.50
C GLU A 251 -6.50 -8.14 -21.90
N ASP A 252 -5.83 -8.89 -21.00
CA ASP A 252 -5.42 -10.27 -21.24
C ASP A 252 -5.10 -11.00 -19.92
N ALA A 253 -5.23 -12.33 -19.93
CA ALA A 253 -4.89 -13.20 -18.81
C ALA A 253 -4.50 -14.61 -19.31
N PHE A 254 -3.50 -15.22 -18.68
CA PHE A 254 -3.06 -16.56 -19.03
C PHE A 254 -2.37 -17.30 -17.88
N TRP A 255 -2.34 -18.62 -17.98
CA TRP A 255 -1.67 -19.51 -17.04
C TRP A 255 -0.17 -19.63 -17.36
N VAL A 256 0.67 -19.48 -16.34
CA VAL A 256 2.14 -19.57 -16.45
C VAL A 256 2.67 -20.68 -15.56
N ASP A 257 3.56 -21.51 -16.09
CA ASP A 257 4.27 -22.53 -15.33
C ASP A 257 5.47 -21.97 -14.53
N ALA A 258 6.12 -22.84 -13.77
CA ALA A 258 7.25 -22.48 -12.92
C ALA A 258 8.44 -21.92 -13.71
N ASP A 259 8.67 -22.41 -14.91
CA ASP A 259 9.78 -21.98 -15.76
C ASP A 259 9.53 -20.60 -16.36
N GLY A 260 8.31 -20.33 -16.80
CA GLY A 260 7.87 -19.03 -17.27
C GLY A 260 7.93 -17.97 -16.16
N VAL A 261 7.48 -18.29 -14.94
CA VAL A 261 7.59 -17.38 -13.80
C VAL A 261 9.06 -17.11 -13.46
N ARG A 262 9.92 -18.12 -13.46
CA ARG A 262 11.36 -17.95 -13.20
C ARG A 262 12.01 -17.04 -14.25
N ALA A 263 11.77 -17.31 -15.54
CA ALA A 263 12.27 -16.49 -16.64
C ALA A 263 11.82 -15.02 -16.51
N ALA A 264 10.56 -14.79 -16.14
CA ALA A 264 10.02 -13.44 -15.94
C ALA A 264 10.64 -12.73 -14.72
N LEU A 265 10.87 -13.45 -13.62
CA LEU A 265 11.53 -12.89 -12.44
C LEU A 265 13.00 -12.54 -12.71
N ASP A 266 13.68 -13.35 -13.51
CA ASP A 266 15.08 -13.15 -13.93
C ASP A 266 15.23 -12.08 -15.04
N GLY A 267 14.11 -11.65 -15.65
CA GLY A 267 14.11 -10.67 -16.73
C GLY A 267 14.68 -11.20 -18.05
N ALA A 268 14.50 -12.50 -18.33
CA ALA A 268 14.99 -13.13 -19.55
C ALA A 268 14.26 -12.60 -20.80
N ASP A 269 14.98 -12.43 -21.92
CA ASP A 269 14.43 -11.93 -23.19
C ASP A 269 13.29 -12.81 -23.75
N ASN A 270 13.29 -14.10 -23.41
CA ASN A 270 12.29 -15.07 -23.83
C ASN A 270 11.22 -15.35 -22.75
N ALA A 271 11.16 -14.54 -21.68
CA ALA A 271 10.13 -14.68 -20.66
C ALA A 271 8.74 -14.47 -21.26
N PRO A 272 7.72 -15.23 -20.82
CA PRO A 272 6.36 -15.07 -21.34
C PRO A 272 5.71 -13.75 -20.92
N PHE A 273 6.24 -13.08 -19.89
CA PHE A 273 5.78 -11.77 -19.44
C PHE A 273 6.90 -10.99 -18.73
N ILE A 274 6.71 -9.68 -18.61
CA ILE A 274 7.52 -8.78 -17.78
C ILE A 274 6.94 -8.78 -16.37
N ALA A 275 7.71 -9.26 -15.40
CA ALA A 275 7.27 -9.35 -14.01
C ALA A 275 7.03 -7.96 -13.36
N PRO A 276 6.19 -7.91 -12.31
CA PRO A 276 6.05 -6.72 -11.47
C PRO A 276 7.40 -6.30 -10.86
N PRO A 277 7.59 -4.99 -10.57
CA PRO A 277 8.83 -4.48 -9.99
C PRO A 277 9.08 -5.05 -8.58
N ALA A 278 10.32 -4.95 -8.09
CA ALA A 278 10.76 -5.54 -6.81
C ALA A 278 9.85 -5.22 -5.61
N MET A 279 9.34 -3.99 -5.53
CA MET A 279 8.47 -3.51 -4.46
C MET A 279 7.04 -4.07 -4.50
N ALA A 280 6.60 -4.65 -5.62
CA ALA A 280 5.20 -4.99 -5.84
C ALA A 280 4.82 -6.28 -5.10
N VAL A 281 3.64 -6.27 -4.46
CA VAL A 281 3.10 -7.44 -3.76
C VAL A 281 2.96 -8.64 -4.70
N ALA A 282 2.54 -8.42 -5.95
CA ALA A 282 2.45 -9.46 -6.97
C ALA A 282 3.80 -10.17 -7.23
N ARG A 283 4.94 -9.44 -7.16
CA ARG A 283 6.25 -10.07 -7.31
C ARG A 283 6.57 -10.99 -6.12
N ASN A 284 6.23 -10.57 -4.90
CA ASN A 284 6.41 -11.39 -3.70
C ASN A 284 5.54 -12.65 -3.74
N LEU A 285 4.31 -12.56 -4.26
CA LEU A 285 3.44 -13.71 -4.51
C LEU A 285 4.09 -14.70 -5.49
N LEU A 286 4.62 -14.22 -6.63
CA LEU A 286 5.30 -15.06 -7.61
C LEU A 286 6.54 -15.76 -7.03
N ILE A 287 7.36 -15.03 -6.26
CA ILE A 287 8.55 -15.58 -5.58
C ILE A 287 8.13 -16.64 -4.56
N HIS A 288 7.10 -16.37 -3.76
CA HIS A 288 6.59 -17.32 -2.78
C HIS A 288 6.10 -18.59 -3.45
N TRP A 289 5.23 -18.46 -4.47
CA TRP A 289 4.71 -19.59 -5.22
C TRP A 289 5.83 -20.44 -5.83
N LEU A 290 6.81 -19.80 -6.47
CA LEU A 290 7.94 -20.49 -7.08
C LEU A 290 8.74 -21.29 -6.04
N SER A 291 8.94 -20.74 -4.83
CA SER A 291 9.66 -21.39 -3.72
C SER A 291 9.00 -22.67 -3.18
N ARG A 292 7.72 -22.90 -3.52
CA ARG A 292 6.98 -24.12 -3.11
C ARG A 292 6.96 -25.20 -4.19
N GLN A 293 7.51 -24.95 -5.37
CA GLN A 293 7.45 -25.91 -6.46
C GLN A 293 8.43 -27.07 -6.21
N PRO A 294 8.03 -28.33 -6.50
CA PRO A 294 8.88 -29.50 -6.29
C PRO A 294 10.12 -29.43 -7.19
N GLY A 295 11.29 -29.81 -6.65
CA GLY A 295 12.55 -29.87 -7.39
C GLY A 295 13.47 -28.64 -7.26
N GLN A 296 13.24 -27.78 -6.25
CA GLN A 296 14.25 -26.84 -5.75
C GLN A 296 15.29 -27.53 -4.87
#